data_AF-A0A5A9Z2E6-F1
#
_entry.id   AF-A0A5A9Z2E6-F1
#
_cell.length_a   1.000
_cell.length_b   1.000
_cell.length_c   1.000
_cell.angle_alpha   90.00
_cell.angle_beta   90.00
_cell.angle_gamma   90.00
#
_symmetry.space_group_name_H-M   'P 1'
#
loop_
_entity.id
_entity.type
_entity.pdbx_description
1 polymer ?
#
loop_
_entity_poly.entity_id
_entity_poly.type
_entity_poly.pdbx_seq_one_letter_code
_entity_poly.pdbx_strand_id
1 'polypeptide(L)'
;MKSVQGVVSMLGYTLVRRKAVTYSVIEIGDQNLTDIAVPKPLIRYLIRASRRPEASVLYVKGKRLVGVRVGGDKSYYYRPSLLLLAFATLVYIMLVPVFGLGLYLLWHCMKYWGYMNAGNMLSAQGAVLTN
;
A
#
# COMPACT_ATOMS: atom_id res chain seq x y z
N MET A 1 -10.27 -0.70 -4.50
CA MET A 1 -8.85 -1.10 -4.61
C MET A 1 -8.63 -1.36 -6.09
N LYS A 2 -7.54 -0.89 -6.69
CA LYS A 2 -7.23 -1.11 -8.10
C LYS A 2 -6.18 -2.21 -8.19
N SER A 3 -6.44 -3.23 -8.99
CA SER A 3 -5.43 -4.23 -9.39
C SER A 3 -4.89 -3.87 -10.77
N VAL A 4 -3.58 -3.89 -10.92
CA VAL A 4 -2.91 -3.68 -12.21
C VAL A 4 -2.05 -4.90 -12.50
N GLN A 5 -2.24 -5.49 -13.67
CA GLN A 5 -1.56 -6.70 -14.09
C GLN A 5 -0.64 -6.39 -15.27
N GLY A 6 0.56 -6.95 -15.24
CA GLY A 6 1.55 -6.81 -16.30
C GLY A 6 2.94 -7.20 -15.83
N VAL A 7 3.91 -7.16 -16.74
CA VAL A 7 5.33 -7.31 -16.38
C VAL A 7 5.83 -5.98 -15.84
N VAL A 8 6.48 -5.98 -14.69
CA VAL A 8 7.05 -4.76 -14.10
C VAL A 8 8.34 -4.45 -14.85
N SER A 9 8.31 -3.46 -15.74
CA SER A 9 9.46 -3.08 -16.59
C SER A 9 10.40 -2.10 -15.91
N MET A 10 9.85 -1.14 -15.18
CA MET A 10 10.63 -0.02 -14.63
C MET A 10 10.17 0.38 -13.22
N LEU A 11 11.16 0.66 -12.37
CA LEU A 11 11.00 1.33 -11.09
C LEU A 11 11.75 2.65 -11.15
N GLY A 12 11.03 3.77 -11.10
CA GLY A 12 11.59 5.12 -11.16
C GLY A 12 12.32 5.53 -9.87
N TYR A 13 12.67 6.82 -9.80
CA TYR A 13 13.37 7.40 -8.65
C TYR A 13 12.61 7.19 -7.34
N THR A 14 13.37 7.08 -6.25
CA THR A 14 12.83 6.73 -4.94
C THR A 14 13.04 7.84 -3.91
N LEU A 15 11.99 8.14 -3.17
CA LEU A 15 12.06 8.90 -1.93
C LEU A 15 11.94 7.93 -0.74
N VAL A 16 13.03 7.75 -0.01
CA VAL A 16 13.07 6.83 1.13
C VAL A 16 12.55 7.52 2.38
N ARG A 17 11.50 6.94 3.01
CA ARG A 17 11.00 7.34 4.33
C ARG A 17 11.16 6.19 5.32
N ARG A 18 10.99 6.49 6.62
CA ARG A 18 11.19 5.51 7.71
C ARG A 18 10.42 4.19 7.48
N LYS A 19 9.15 4.26 7.06
CA LYS A 19 8.24 3.11 6.93
C LYS A 19 7.86 2.72 5.49
N ALA A 20 8.20 3.53 4.50
CA ALA A 20 7.83 3.31 3.10
C ALA A 20 8.83 3.99 2.16
N VAL A 21 8.92 3.50 0.93
CA VAL A 21 9.65 4.13 -0.17
C VAL A 21 8.64 4.58 -1.21
N THR A 22 8.72 5.83 -1.65
CA THR A 22 7.81 6.35 -2.68
C THR A 22 8.54 6.30 -4.01
N TYR A 23 7.98 5.58 -4.98
CA TYR A 23 8.49 5.53 -6.34
C TYR A 23 7.78 6.61 -7.17
N SER A 24 8.55 7.40 -7.92
CA SER A 24 7.98 8.42 -8.81
C SER A 24 7.12 7.77 -9.90
N VAL A 25 7.57 6.64 -10.43
CA VAL A 25 6.89 5.85 -11.46
C VAL A 25 7.13 4.35 -11.20
N ILE A 26 6.09 3.53 -11.37
CA ILE A 26 6.17 2.08 -11.50
C ILE A 26 5.48 1.73 -12.82
N GLU A 27 6.24 1.23 -13.79
CA GLU A 27 5.71 0.78 -15.08
C GLU A 27 5.38 -0.72 -15.00
N ILE A 28 4.17 -1.07 -15.41
CA ILE A 28 3.66 -2.44 -15.39
C ILE A 28 2.78 -2.70 -16.62
N GLY A 29 3.28 -3.52 -17.55
CA GLY A 29 2.68 -3.62 -18.88
C GLY A 29 2.59 -2.24 -19.54
N ASP A 30 1.42 -1.88 -20.04
CA ASP A 30 1.16 -0.56 -20.66
C ASP A 30 0.70 0.52 -19.66
N GLN A 31 0.77 0.26 -18.34
CA GLN A 31 0.30 1.18 -17.32
C GLN A 31 1.44 1.78 -16.50
N ASN A 32 1.39 3.10 -16.32
CA ASN A 32 2.32 3.85 -15.49
C ASN A 32 1.63 4.29 -14.20
N LEU A 33 2.16 3.85 -13.07
CA LEU A 33 1.69 4.23 -11.74
C LEU A 33 2.61 5.28 -11.14
N THR A 34 2.11 6.49 -10.94
CA THR A 34 2.91 7.61 -10.43
C THR A 34 2.74 7.82 -8.92
N ASP A 35 3.78 8.32 -8.26
CA ASP A 35 3.82 8.65 -6.82
C ASP A 35 3.34 7.53 -5.88
N ILE A 36 3.75 6.28 -6.13
CA ILE A 36 3.28 5.15 -5.33
C ILE A 36 4.16 4.94 -4.11
N ALA A 37 3.58 5.09 -2.93
CA ALA A 37 4.19 4.71 -1.67
C ALA A 37 4.15 3.18 -1.48
N VAL A 38 5.32 2.56 -1.40
CA VAL A 38 5.51 1.14 -1.20
C VAL A 38 5.98 0.89 0.24
N PRO A 39 5.22 0.17 1.08
CA PRO A 39 5.66 -0.24 2.41
C PRO A 39 6.95 -1.06 2.33
N LYS A 40 7.90 -0.82 3.23
CA LYS A 40 9.20 -1.53 3.23
C LYS A 40 9.10 -3.05 3.12
N PRO A 41 8.18 -3.74 3.82
CA PRO A 41 8.03 -5.19 3.70
C PRO A 41 7.67 -5.69 2.29
N LEU A 42 7.01 -4.84 1.48
CA LEU A 42 6.61 -5.18 0.11
C LEU A 42 7.71 -4.91 -0.93
N ILE A 43 8.73 -4.11 -0.59
CA ILE A 43 9.78 -3.71 -1.55
C ILE A 43 10.49 -4.92 -2.13
N ARG A 44 10.84 -5.92 -1.29
CA ARG A 44 11.53 -7.13 -1.78
C ARG A 44 10.72 -7.88 -2.84
N TYR A 45 9.39 -7.90 -2.70
CA TYR A 45 8.51 -8.59 -3.64
C TYR A 45 8.29 -7.77 -4.90
N LEU A 46 8.24 -6.45 -4.79
CA LEU A 46 8.20 -5.55 -5.93
C LEU A 46 9.49 -5.62 -6.76
N ILE A 47 10.66 -5.63 -6.11
CA ILE A 47 11.95 -5.82 -6.79
C ILE A 47 12.03 -7.21 -7.42
N ARG A 48 11.48 -8.24 -6.75
CA ARG A 48 11.41 -9.58 -7.33
C ARG A 48 10.53 -9.59 -8.59
N ALA A 49 9.39 -8.89 -8.55
CA ALA A 49 8.50 -8.73 -9.70
C ALA A 49 9.18 -8.02 -10.87
N SER A 50 10.02 -7.01 -10.61
CA SER A 50 10.73 -6.27 -11.67
C SER A 50 11.90 -7.02 -12.30
N ARG A 51 12.39 -8.09 -11.64
CA ARG A 51 13.51 -8.90 -12.13
C ARG A 51 13.06 -10.17 -12.86
N ARG A 52 11.77 -10.51 -12.79
CA ARG A 52 11.21 -11.68 -13.46
C ARG A 52 10.41 -11.24 -14.68
N PRO A 53 10.50 -11.98 -15.80
CA PRO A 53 9.66 -11.72 -16.98
C PRO A 53 8.19 -12.14 -16.78
N GLU A 54 7.84 -12.64 -15.59
CA GLU A 54 6.50 -13.12 -15.28
C GLU A 54 5.53 -11.96 -15.01
N ALA A 55 4.31 -12.06 -15.56
CA ALA A 55 3.24 -11.10 -15.28
C ALA A 55 2.93 -11.08 -13.78
N SER A 56 3.05 -9.90 -13.18
CA SER A 56 2.77 -9.65 -11.77
C SER A 56 1.47 -8.87 -11.63
N VAL A 57 0.82 -8.95 -10.46
CA VAL A 57 -0.37 -8.15 -10.13
C VAL A 57 -0.03 -7.25 -8.95
N LEU A 58 -0.11 -5.94 -9.17
CA LEU A 58 0.05 -4.92 -8.14
C LEU A 58 -1.32 -4.49 -7.63
N TYR A 59 -1.51 -4.58 -6.32
CA TYR A 59 -2.74 -4.15 -5.65
C TYR A 59 -2.51 -2.78 -5.01
N VAL A 60 -3.14 -1.75 -5.58
CA VAL A 60 -2.97 -0.36 -5.20
C VAL A 60 -4.27 0.19 -4.60
N LYS A 61 -4.15 0.96 -3.53
CA LYS A 61 -5.26 1.74 -2.96
C LYS A 61 -4.77 3.18 -2.80
N GLY A 62 -5.44 4.13 -3.46
CA GLY A 62 -4.97 5.51 -3.51
C GLY A 62 -3.55 5.59 -4.09
N LYS A 63 -2.64 6.29 -3.40
CA LYS A 63 -1.21 6.39 -3.73
C LYS A 63 -0.34 5.38 -2.98
N ARG A 64 -0.88 4.23 -2.56
CA ARG A 64 -0.15 3.25 -1.75
C ARG A 64 -0.29 1.83 -2.29
N LEU A 65 0.83 1.12 -2.36
CA LEU A 65 0.86 -0.32 -2.64
C LEU A 65 0.43 -1.09 -1.39
N VAL A 66 -0.57 -1.96 -1.56
CA VAL A 66 -1.14 -2.78 -0.48
C VAL A 66 -0.75 -4.25 -0.63
N GLY A 67 -0.50 -4.70 -1.86
CA GLY A 67 -0.02 -6.05 -2.11
C GLY A 67 0.60 -6.24 -3.48
N VAL A 68 1.29 -7.36 -3.64
CA VAL A 68 2.00 -7.79 -4.84
C VAL A 68 1.79 -9.30 -5.02
N ARG A 69 1.35 -9.71 -6.20
CA ARG A 69 1.42 -11.11 -6.67
C ARG A 69 2.50 -11.17 -7.74
N VAL A 70 3.44 -12.09 -7.61
CA VAL A 70 4.54 -12.27 -8.58
C VAL A 70 4.21 -13.49 -9.42
N GLY A 71 4.00 -13.35 -10.73
CA GLY A 71 3.66 -14.50 -11.58
C GLY A 71 2.40 -15.25 -11.13
N GLY A 72 2.44 -16.58 -11.26
CA GLY A 72 1.45 -17.50 -10.70
C GLY A 72 1.67 -17.86 -9.23
N ASP A 73 2.68 -17.25 -8.56
CA ASP A 73 3.02 -17.53 -7.17
C ASP A 73 2.01 -16.91 -6.18
N LYS A 74 2.29 -17.12 -4.89
CA LYS A 74 1.53 -16.56 -3.76
C LYS A 74 1.44 -15.04 -3.83
N SER A 75 0.28 -14.52 -3.42
CA SER A 75 0.08 -13.09 -3.23
C SER A 75 0.63 -12.65 -1.87
N TYR A 76 1.25 -11.48 -1.81
CA TYR A 76 1.79 -10.90 -0.58
C TYR A 76 1.11 -9.56 -0.30
N TYR A 77 0.80 -9.28 0.96
CA TYR A 77 0.14 -8.04 1.33
C TYR A 77 0.70 -7.43 2.61
N TYR A 78 0.59 -6.11 2.72
CA TYR A 78 0.95 -5.36 3.91
C TYR A 78 -0.32 -4.85 4.61
N ARG A 79 -0.43 -5.16 5.90
CA ARG A 79 -1.49 -4.62 6.76
C ARG A 79 -0.91 -3.60 7.74
N PRO A 80 -1.41 -2.35 7.74
CA PRO A 80 -1.05 -1.38 8.77
C PRO A 80 -1.51 -1.83 10.17
N SER A 81 -0.80 -1.42 11.22
CA SER A 81 -1.14 -1.76 12.61
C SER A 81 -2.49 -1.18 13.02
N LEU A 82 -3.35 -2.03 13.60
CA LEU A 82 -4.67 -1.68 14.12
C LEU A 82 -4.58 -0.79 15.38
N LEU A 83 -3.53 -0.96 16.18
CA LEU A 83 -3.26 -0.15 17.38
C LEU A 83 -3.06 1.33 17.02
N LEU A 84 -2.36 1.61 15.92
CA LEU A 84 -2.12 2.99 15.47
C LEU A 84 -3.43 3.69 15.09
N LEU A 85 -4.35 2.94 14.47
CA LEU A 85 -5.67 3.45 14.13
C LEU A 85 -6.51 3.68 15.39
N ALA A 86 -6.53 2.73 16.33
CA ALA A 86 -7.26 2.88 17.59
C ALA A 86 -6.78 4.11 18.38
N PHE A 87 -5.46 4.31 18.46
CA PHE A 87 -4.87 5.49 19.09
C PHE A 87 -5.26 6.79 18.36
N ALA A 88 -5.17 6.81 17.02
CA ALA A 88 -5.57 7.99 16.24
C ALA A 88 -7.06 8.34 16.41
N THR A 89 -7.94 7.33 16.50
CA THR A 89 -9.37 7.54 16.76
C THR A 89 -9.63 8.09 18.16
N LEU A 90 -8.90 7.61 19.18
CA LEU A 90 -9.01 8.15 20.55
C LEU A 90 -8.56 9.61 20.61
N VAL A 91 -7.43 9.93 19.98
CA VAL A 91 -6.91 11.31 19.88
C VAL A 91 -7.89 12.20 19.12
N TYR A 92 -8.53 11.68 18.06
CA TYR A 92 -9.59 12.39 17.35
C TYR A 92 -10.72 12.79 18.30
N ILE A 93 -11.29 11.86 19.06
CA ILE A 93 -12.42 12.11 19.98
C ILE A 93 -12.07 13.22 20.98
N MET A 94 -10.82 13.24 21.49
CA MET A 94 -10.35 14.28 22.40
C MET A 94 -10.12 15.65 21.73
N LEU A 95 -9.75 15.68 20.44
CA LEU A 95 -9.43 16.90 19.69
C LEU A 95 -10.59 17.47 18.87
N VAL A 96 -11.71 16.76 18.69
CA VAL A 96 -12.93 17.28 18.05
C VAL A 96 -13.36 18.65 18.58
N PRO A 97 -13.39 18.91 19.92
CA PRO A 97 -13.81 20.22 20.43
C PRO A 97 -12.79 21.34 20.17
N VAL A 98 -11.58 21.02 19.69
CA VAL A 98 -10.49 21.98 19.48
C VAL A 98 -10.35 22.30 17.98
N PHE A 99 -11.13 23.28 17.52
CA PHE A 99 -10.88 24.03 16.27
C PHE A 99 -10.79 23.22 14.95
N GLY A 100 -11.54 22.12 14.81
CA GLY A 100 -11.65 21.42 13.51
C GLY A 100 -10.41 20.61 13.08
N LEU A 101 -9.33 20.60 13.89
CA LEU A 101 -8.18 19.69 13.73
C LEU A 101 -8.60 18.22 13.73
N GLY A 102 -9.68 17.90 14.45
CA GLY A 102 -10.31 16.58 14.41
C GLY A 102 -10.69 16.14 12.98
N LEU A 103 -11.21 17.03 12.13
CA LEU A 103 -11.64 16.67 10.77
C LEU A 103 -10.44 16.26 9.89
N TYR A 104 -9.30 16.93 10.06
CA TYR A 104 -8.06 16.56 9.38
C TYR A 104 -7.58 15.18 9.82
N LEU A 105 -7.63 14.89 11.13
CA LEU A 105 -7.25 13.59 11.67
C LEU A 105 -8.19 12.48 11.19
N LEU A 106 -9.50 12.75 11.13
CA LEU A 106 -10.52 11.84 10.65
C LEU A 106 -10.30 11.47 9.18
N TRP A 107 -9.94 12.43 8.32
CA TRP A 107 -9.59 12.15 6.93
C TRP A 107 -8.40 11.18 6.80
N HIS A 108 -7.37 11.35 7.63
CA HIS A 108 -6.24 10.42 7.69
C HIS A 108 -6.63 9.05 8.24
N CYS A 109 -7.47 8.99 9.28
CA CYS A 109 -8.02 7.74 9.80
C CYS A 109 -8.83 7.00 8.73
N MET A 110 -9.68 7.68 7.96
CA MET A 110 -10.44 7.08 6.86
C MET A 110 -9.53 6.51 5.76
N LYS A 111 -8.47 7.24 5.37
CA LYS A 111 -7.47 6.73 4.43
C LYS A 111 -6.77 5.49 4.97
N TYR A 112 -6.37 5.51 6.24
CA TYR A 112 -5.68 4.41 6.90
C TYR A 112 -6.59 3.17 7.02
N TRP A 113 -7.86 3.36 7.38
CA TRP A 113 -8.89 2.32 7.37
C TRP A 113 -9.05 1.71 5.98
N GLY A 114 -9.05 2.54 4.94
CA GLY A 114 -9.09 2.10 3.54
C GLY A 114 -7.93 1.18 3.15
N TYR A 115 -6.73 1.40 3.70
CA TYR A 115 -5.57 0.52 3.50
C TYR A 115 -5.69 -0.78 4.29
N MET A 116 -6.18 -0.72 5.53
CA MET A 116 -6.43 -1.92 6.35
C MET A 116 -7.48 -2.82 5.70
N ASN A 117 -8.59 -2.27 5.22
CA ASN A 117 -9.63 -3.03 4.54
C ASN A 117 -9.10 -3.67 3.26
N ALA A 118 -8.28 -2.96 2.48
CA ALA A 118 -7.64 -3.54 1.29
C ALA A 118 -6.72 -4.72 1.67
N GLY A 119 -5.96 -4.60 2.76
CA GLY A 119 -5.18 -5.73 3.30
C GLY A 119 -6.04 -6.90 3.76
N ASN A 120 -7.16 -6.64 4.43
CA ASN A 120 -8.11 -7.69 4.86
C ASN A 120 -8.75 -8.41 3.67
N MET A 121 -9.10 -7.69 2.60
CA MET A 121 -9.61 -8.29 1.37
C MET A 121 -8.58 -9.21 0.73
N LEU A 122 -7.30 -8.80 0.68
CA LEU A 122 -6.22 -9.66 0.18
C LEU A 122 -6.00 -10.88 1.09
N SER A 123 -6.09 -10.71 2.41
CA SER A 123 -6.02 -11.83 3.35
C SER A 123 -7.14 -12.84 3.13
N ALA A 124 -8.38 -12.38 2.88
CA ALA A 124 -9.53 -13.23 2.59
C ALA A 124 -9.36 -14.01 1.26
N GLN A 125 -8.56 -13.47 0.34
CA GLN A 125 -8.18 -14.12 -0.93
C GLN A 125 -6.96 -15.06 -0.77
N GLY A 126 -6.49 -15.31 0.46
CA GLY A 126 -5.37 -16.21 0.74
C GLY A 126 -3.99 -15.58 0.53
N ALA A 127 -3.88 -14.26 0.48
CA ALA A 127 -2.57 -13.59 0.43
C ALA A 127 -1.81 -13.75 1.75
N VAL A 128 -0.48 -13.78 1.67
CA VAL A 128 0.43 -13.93 2.80
C VAL A 128 0.78 -12.56 3.37
N LEU A 129 0.62 -12.39 4.69
CA LEU A 129 0.96 -11.14 5.37
C LEU A 129 2.47 -10.95 5.41
N THR A 130 2.92 -9.73 5.09
CA THR A 130 4.32 -9.31 5.18
C THR A 130 4.45 -8.26 6.29
N ASN A 131 5.28 -8.54 7.29
CA ASN A 131 5.57 -7.65 8.42
C ASN A 131 6.93 -6.97 8.27
#